data_AF-A0A9P3PWF2-F1
#
_entry.id   AF-A0A9P3PWF2-F1
#
_cell.length_a   1.000
_cell.length_b   1.000
_cell.length_c   1.000
_cell.angle_alpha   90.00
_cell.angle_beta   90.00
_cell.angle_gamma   90.00
#
_symmetry.space_group_name_H-M   'P 1'
#
loop_
_entity.id
_entity.type
_entity.pdbx_description
1 polymer ?
#
loop_
_entity_poly.entity_id
_entity_poly.type
_entity_poly.pdbx_seq_one_letter_code
_entity_poly.pdbx_strand_id
1 'polypeptide(L)'
;MNQNLCGATITTGKGGDGRFGGTGGRGGDVGSGNSNFRTQNLARSDLRTANGRSGSWWSTGGRGGDIGSRNTMANLEQDFRDAVLKSGDGGSGSYGGAGGRGGDIGSGNR
;
A
#
# COMPACT_ATOMS: atom_id res chain seq x y z
N MET A 1 -19.99 4.64 1.00
CA MET A 1 -18.75 4.30 1.73
C MET A 1 -18.50 5.40 2.75
N ASN A 2 -18.45 5.06 4.04
CA ASN A 2 -18.15 5.99 5.13
C ASN A 2 -16.78 5.63 5.72
N GLN A 3 -15.85 6.58 5.82
CA GLN A 3 -14.52 6.34 6.38
C GLN A 3 -14.37 7.08 7.72
N ASN A 4 -14.03 6.35 8.78
CA ASN A 4 -13.74 6.93 10.08
C ASN A 4 -12.24 6.94 10.34
N LEU A 5 -11.65 8.13 10.36
CA LEU A 5 -10.20 8.35 10.54
C LEU A 5 -9.88 9.01 11.90
N CYS A 6 -10.85 9.13 12.81
CA CYS A 6 -10.69 9.91 14.04
C CYS A 6 -9.55 9.35 14.91
N GLY A 7 -8.53 10.18 15.18
CA GLY A 7 -7.35 9.79 15.96
C GLY A 7 -6.41 8.82 15.24
N ALA A 8 -6.61 8.55 13.95
CA ALA A 8 -5.71 7.70 13.17
C ALA A 8 -4.40 8.42 12.84
N THR A 9 -3.30 7.70 12.87
CA THR A 9 -2.03 8.10 12.27
C THR A 9 -1.81 7.29 11.00
N ILE A 10 -1.73 7.97 9.85
CA ILE A 10 -1.54 7.31 8.55
C ILE A 10 -0.26 7.84 7.91
N THR A 11 0.70 6.94 7.68
CA THR A 11 1.94 7.21 6.96
C THR A 11 1.94 6.39 5.69
N THR A 12 1.98 7.05 4.53
CA THR A 12 2.16 6.35 3.27
C THR A 12 3.63 6.18 2.94
N GLY A 13 3.95 5.09 2.25
CA GLY A 13 5.28 4.81 1.76
C GLY A 13 5.72 5.84 0.74
N LYS A 14 7.01 6.18 0.78
CA LYS A 14 7.67 7.00 -0.23
C LYS A 14 7.83 6.22 -1.52
N GLY A 15 7.81 6.93 -2.65
CA GLY A 15 8.34 6.37 -3.88
C GLY A 15 9.83 6.08 -3.74
N GLY A 16 10.31 5.05 -4.44
CA GLY A 16 11.73 4.80 -4.60
C GLY A 16 12.34 5.77 -5.62
N ASP A 17 13.66 5.90 -5.57
CA ASP A 17 14.39 6.75 -6.52
C ASP A 17 14.72 6.00 -7.82
N GLY A 18 14.62 6.66 -8.97
CA GLY A 18 15.13 6.14 -10.24
C GLY A 18 16.62 6.43 -10.42
N ARG A 19 17.44 5.44 -10.82
CA ARG A 19 18.86 5.63 -11.15
C ARG A 19 19.22 5.05 -12.51
N PHE A 20 20.10 5.74 -13.25
CA PHE A 20 20.68 5.30 -14.53
C PHE A 20 19.64 4.77 -15.54
N GLY A 21 18.65 5.61 -15.87
CA GLY A 21 17.57 5.24 -16.80
C GLY A 21 16.53 4.26 -16.23
N GLY A 22 16.64 3.86 -14.96
CA GLY A 22 15.61 3.10 -14.25
C GLY A 22 14.61 4.01 -13.52
N THR A 23 13.38 3.52 -13.34
CA THR A 23 12.29 4.24 -12.65
C THR A 23 12.16 3.72 -11.23
N GLY A 24 11.96 4.59 -10.24
CA GLY A 24 11.67 4.18 -8.88
C GLY A 24 10.29 3.56 -8.72
N GLY A 25 10.14 2.68 -7.73
CA GLY A 25 8.88 2.03 -7.40
C GLY A 25 7.93 2.97 -6.65
N ARG A 26 6.62 2.76 -6.77
CA ARG A 26 5.62 3.56 -6.04
C ARG A 26 5.56 3.11 -4.57
N GLY A 27 5.34 4.04 -3.64
CA GLY A 27 4.96 3.69 -2.27
C GLY A 27 3.58 3.03 -2.19
N GLY A 28 3.30 2.38 -1.07
CA GLY A 28 1.99 1.76 -0.83
C GLY A 28 0.90 2.78 -0.53
N ASP A 29 -0.34 2.41 -0.81
CA ASP A 29 -1.55 3.20 -0.57
C ASP A 29 -2.37 2.65 0.61
N VAL A 30 -3.20 3.48 1.26
CA VAL A 30 -4.24 3.02 2.20
C VAL A 30 -5.60 3.11 1.51
N GLY A 31 -6.38 2.04 1.52
CA GLY A 31 -7.75 2.01 0.99
C GLY A 31 -7.87 1.87 -0.53
N SER A 32 -6.79 1.58 -1.25
CA SER A 32 -6.74 1.68 -2.71
C SER A 32 -7.52 0.57 -3.42
N GLY A 33 -8.38 0.96 -4.37
CA GLY A 33 -9.13 0.01 -5.21
C GLY A 33 -10.27 -0.73 -4.51
N ASN A 34 -10.67 -0.30 -3.32
CA ASN A 34 -11.86 -0.83 -2.66
C ASN A 34 -13.14 -0.36 -3.35
N SER A 35 -14.10 -1.25 -3.54
CA SER A 35 -15.45 -0.89 -3.99
C SER A 35 -16.51 -1.62 -3.17
N ASN A 36 -17.73 -1.08 -3.14
CA ASN A 36 -18.91 -1.68 -2.50
C ASN A 36 -18.92 -1.82 -0.95
N PHE A 37 -17.96 -1.26 -0.21
CA PHE A 37 -18.04 -1.19 1.26
C PHE A 37 -19.02 -0.15 1.78
N ARG A 38 -19.71 -0.51 2.86
CA ARG A 38 -20.53 0.43 3.63
C ARG A 38 -19.65 1.33 4.49
N THR A 39 -18.70 0.76 5.22
CA THR A 39 -17.86 1.47 6.19
C THR A 39 -16.42 0.96 6.21
N GLN A 40 -15.46 1.88 6.37
CA GLN A 40 -14.06 1.60 6.67
C GLN A 40 -13.69 2.37 7.94
N ASN A 41 -13.38 1.66 9.01
CA ASN A 41 -13.07 2.25 10.31
C ASN A 41 -11.58 2.10 10.61
N LEU A 42 -10.89 3.22 10.67
CA LEU A 42 -9.46 3.32 10.90
C LEU A 42 -9.19 4.19 12.14
N ALA A 43 -10.21 4.46 12.96
CA ALA A 43 -10.07 5.36 14.10
C ALA A 43 -9.03 4.84 15.09
N ARG A 44 -8.17 5.73 15.58
CA ARG A 44 -7.07 5.41 16.53
C ARG A 44 -6.09 4.34 16.03
N SER A 45 -6.07 4.07 14.72
CA SER A 45 -5.11 3.14 14.13
C SER A 45 -3.79 3.81 13.81
N ASP A 46 -2.70 3.05 13.79
CA ASP A 46 -1.40 3.47 13.27
C ASP A 46 -1.07 2.65 12.02
N LEU A 47 -1.21 3.28 10.86
CA LEU A 47 -1.08 2.64 9.55
C LEU A 47 0.16 3.16 8.85
N ARG A 48 1.06 2.25 8.49
CA ARG A 48 2.28 2.57 7.75
C ARG A 48 2.36 1.72 6.49
N THR A 49 2.16 2.33 5.32
CA THR A 49 2.41 1.61 4.07
C THR A 49 3.89 1.67 3.71
N ALA A 50 4.33 0.65 3.00
CA ALA A 50 5.74 0.45 2.74
C ALA A 50 6.25 1.30 1.57
N ASN A 51 7.56 1.54 1.54
CA ASN A 51 8.17 2.33 0.50
C ASN A 51 8.26 1.53 -0.81
N GLY A 52 8.15 2.24 -1.93
CA GLY A 52 8.68 1.75 -3.18
C GLY A 52 10.21 1.70 -3.10
N ARG A 53 10.81 0.74 -3.78
CA ARG A 53 12.28 0.66 -3.86
C ARG A 53 12.79 1.27 -5.15
N SER A 54 14.08 1.57 -5.18
CA SER A 54 14.72 2.18 -6.34
C SER A 54 14.79 1.24 -7.54
N GLY A 55 14.70 1.82 -8.74
CA GLY A 55 15.07 1.18 -10.00
C GLY A 55 16.52 1.51 -10.35
N SER A 56 17.25 0.56 -10.94
CA SER A 56 18.65 0.74 -11.34
C SER A 56 18.95 0.18 -12.74
N TRP A 57 19.62 0.94 -13.62
CA TRP A 57 20.06 0.48 -14.95
C TRP A 57 18.91 -0.11 -15.77
N TRP A 58 18.11 0.77 -16.39
CA TRP A 58 16.99 0.41 -17.27
C TRP A 58 15.93 -0.48 -16.60
N SER A 59 15.84 -0.47 -15.27
CA SER A 59 14.96 -1.34 -14.49
C SER A 59 13.98 -0.54 -13.64
N THR A 60 12.88 -1.16 -13.25
CA THR A 60 11.84 -0.50 -12.47
C THR A 60 11.87 -1.01 -11.03
N GLY A 61 11.88 -0.10 -10.07
CA GLY A 61 11.76 -0.42 -8.66
C GLY A 61 10.39 -0.98 -8.29
N GLY A 62 10.35 -1.83 -7.28
CA GLY A 62 9.15 -2.49 -6.82
C GLY A 62 8.23 -1.57 -6.03
N ARG A 63 6.94 -1.82 -6.14
CA ARG A 63 5.89 -1.07 -5.43
C ARG A 63 5.82 -1.50 -3.97
N GLY A 64 5.71 -0.57 -3.02
CA GLY A 64 5.41 -0.87 -1.62
C GLY A 64 3.99 -1.41 -1.42
N GLY A 65 3.80 -2.27 -0.41
CA GLY A 65 2.51 -2.91 -0.17
C GLY A 65 1.43 -1.93 0.30
N ASP A 66 0.19 -2.18 -0.08
CA ASP A 66 -0.96 -1.38 0.31
C ASP A 66 -1.59 -1.87 1.63
N ILE A 67 -2.39 -1.04 2.30
CA ILE A 67 -3.26 -1.45 3.43
C ILE A 67 -4.72 -1.29 3.03
N GLY A 68 -5.51 -2.33 3.22
CA GLY A 68 -6.93 -2.39 2.88
C GLY A 68 -7.15 -2.16 1.40
N SER A 69 -6.54 -2.94 0.50
CA SER A 69 -6.63 -2.72 -0.95
C SER A 69 -7.54 -3.73 -1.66
N ARG A 70 -8.18 -3.31 -2.77
CA ARG A 70 -8.93 -4.19 -3.69
C ARG A 70 -9.97 -5.09 -3.05
N ASN A 71 -10.58 -4.65 -1.97
CA ASN A 71 -11.69 -5.37 -1.39
C ASN A 71 -12.94 -5.02 -2.22
N THR A 72 -13.85 -5.98 -2.42
CA THR A 72 -15.10 -5.81 -3.16
C THR A 72 -16.20 -6.68 -2.53
N MET A 73 -16.91 -6.19 -1.52
CA MET A 73 -18.07 -6.91 -0.95
C MET A 73 -19.14 -5.91 -0.50
N ALA A 74 -20.40 -6.17 -0.87
CA ALA A 74 -21.54 -5.40 -0.36
C ALA A 74 -21.73 -5.65 1.14
N ASN A 75 -21.96 -4.58 1.91
CA ASN A 75 -22.20 -4.60 3.36
C ASN A 75 -21.06 -5.08 4.26
N LEU A 76 -19.83 -5.23 3.76
CA LEU A 76 -18.69 -5.47 4.65
C LEU A 76 -18.26 -4.16 5.33
N GLU A 77 -17.94 -4.24 6.62
CA GLU A 77 -17.23 -3.21 7.38
C GLU A 77 -15.79 -3.70 7.57
N GLN A 78 -14.82 -2.89 7.15
CA GLN A 78 -13.43 -3.13 7.52
C GLN A 78 -13.12 -2.29 8.76
N ASP A 79 -12.74 -2.97 9.84
CA ASP A 79 -12.38 -2.32 11.09
C ASP A 79 -10.91 -2.58 11.40
N PHE A 80 -10.14 -1.51 11.36
CA PHE A 80 -8.74 -1.43 11.73
C PHE A 80 -8.55 -0.56 12.98
N ARG A 81 -9.61 -0.31 13.75
CA ARG A 81 -9.50 0.51 14.97
C ARG A 81 -8.45 -0.04 15.92
N ASP A 82 -7.68 0.88 16.48
CA ASP A 82 -6.61 0.57 17.44
C ASP A 82 -5.58 -0.45 16.88
N ALA A 83 -5.56 -0.68 15.56
CA ALA A 83 -4.62 -1.59 14.92
C ALA A 83 -3.32 -0.87 14.58
N VAL A 84 -2.20 -1.60 14.70
CA VAL A 84 -0.90 -1.18 14.18
C VAL A 84 -0.59 -2.03 12.96
N LEU A 85 -0.64 -1.43 11.77
CA LEU A 85 -0.44 -2.13 10.50
C LEU A 85 0.76 -1.58 9.74
N LYS A 86 1.62 -2.48 9.28
CA LYS A 86 2.76 -2.15 8.42
C LYS A 86 2.87 -3.15 7.26
N SER A 87 2.70 -2.68 6.03
CA SER A 87 2.86 -3.53 4.83
C SER A 87 4.34 -3.75 4.48
N GLY A 88 4.61 -4.69 3.57
CA GLY A 88 5.98 -5.01 3.13
C GLY A 88 6.49 -4.05 2.06
N ASP A 89 7.79 -3.72 2.05
CA ASP A 89 8.41 -2.86 1.02
C ASP A 89 8.42 -3.56 -0.35
N GLY A 90 8.47 -2.76 -1.42
CA GLY A 90 8.77 -3.28 -2.75
C GLY A 90 10.17 -3.91 -2.80
N GLY A 91 10.44 -4.75 -3.80
CA GLY A 91 11.79 -5.23 -4.13
C GLY A 91 12.50 -4.26 -5.08
N SER A 92 13.82 -4.30 -5.18
CA SER A 92 14.56 -3.48 -6.16
C SER A 92 14.61 -4.16 -7.53
N GLY A 93 14.60 -3.36 -8.60
CA GLY A 93 14.88 -3.83 -9.96
C GLY A 93 16.36 -3.74 -10.31
N SER A 94 16.88 -4.72 -11.06
CA SER A 94 18.24 -4.71 -11.64
C SER A 94 18.18 -5.24 -13.08
N TYR A 95 19.03 -4.71 -13.98
CA TYR A 95 19.25 -5.20 -15.35
C TYR A 95 17.96 -5.50 -16.13
N GLY A 96 17.19 -4.45 -16.45
CA GLY A 96 15.95 -4.60 -17.23
C GLY A 96 14.78 -5.29 -16.52
N GLY A 97 14.97 -5.79 -15.29
CA GLY A 97 13.93 -6.43 -14.49
C GLY A 97 13.04 -5.47 -13.70
N ALA A 98 11.84 -5.91 -13.32
CA ALA A 98 11.02 -5.18 -12.36
C ALA A 98 11.25 -5.72 -10.94
N GLY A 99 11.36 -4.81 -9.97
CA GLY A 99 11.38 -5.15 -8.56
C GLY A 99 10.03 -5.71 -8.10
N GLY A 100 10.07 -6.65 -7.16
CA GLY A 100 8.86 -7.30 -6.61
C GLY A 100 7.91 -6.30 -5.94
N ARG A 101 6.62 -6.64 -5.85
CA ARG A 101 5.69 -5.85 -5.04
C ARG A 101 5.80 -6.26 -3.58
N GLY A 102 5.75 -5.28 -2.71
CA GLY A 102 5.54 -5.48 -1.29
C GLY A 102 4.16 -6.07 -1.04
N GLY A 103 4.07 -6.91 0.00
CA GLY A 103 2.82 -7.59 0.35
C GLY A 103 1.76 -6.60 0.84
N ASP A 104 0.55 -6.71 0.29
CA ASP A 104 -0.61 -5.93 0.69
C ASP A 104 -1.24 -6.51 1.97
N ILE A 105 -1.69 -5.67 2.90
CA ILE A 105 -2.46 -6.05 4.08
C ILE A 105 -3.94 -5.84 3.80
N GLY A 106 -4.78 -6.81 4.18
CA GLY A 106 -6.23 -6.71 3.98
C GLY A 106 -6.59 -6.56 2.51
N SER A 107 -5.97 -7.37 1.65
CA SER A 107 -6.15 -7.33 0.20
C SER A 107 -7.12 -8.39 -0.31
N GLY A 108 -7.98 -8.03 -1.25
CA GLY A 108 -8.68 -9.00 -2.09
C GLY A 108 -9.85 -9.73 -1.44
N ASN A 109 -10.58 -9.10 -0.51
CA ASN A 109 -11.87 -9.64 -0.09
C ASN A 109 -12.83 -9.62 -1.29
N ARG A 110 -13.17 -10.79 -1.83
CA ARG A 110 -14.10 -10.97 -2.96
C ARG A 110 -15.50 -11.31 -2.49
#